data_AF-E4XJ64-F1
#
_entry.id   AF-E4XJ64-F1
#
_cell.length_a   1.000
_cell.length_b   1.000
_cell.length_c   1.000
_cell.angle_alpha   90.00
_cell.angle_beta   90.00
_cell.angle_gamma   90.00
#
_symmetry.space_group_name_H-M   'P 1'
#
loop_
_entity.id
_entity.type
_entity.pdbx_description
1 polymer ?
#
loop_
_entity_poly.entity_id
_entity_poly.type
_entity_poly.pdbx_seq_one_letter_code
_entity_poly.pdbx_strand_id
1 'polypeptide(L)' 'MTGDVDCAGTDANVFINIMGSKGETGRIKLAKSQTFLNKFERGHVDIFQLESMDIGDLSRVIIEHDNRGIGRQGC' A
#
# COMPACT_ATOMS: atom_id res chain seq x y z
N MET A 1 -9.04 -3.16 0.45
CA MET A 1 -9.54 -3.80 -0.77
C MET A 1 -9.13 -2.94 -1.94
N THR A 2 -8.44 -3.51 -2.92
CA THR A 2 -8.28 -2.87 -4.23
C THR A 2 -9.63 -2.87 -4.94
N GLY A 3 -9.99 -1.80 -5.64
CA GLY A 3 -11.29 -1.68 -6.30
C GLY A 3 -11.62 -2.89 -7.19
N ASP A 4 -12.91 -3.16 -7.38
CA ASP A 4 -13.40 -4.24 -8.24
C ASP A 4 -13.92 -3.73 -9.60
N VAL A 5 -13.32 -2.64 -10.08
CA VAL A 5 -13.56 -2.11 -11.43
C VAL A 5 -12.48 -2.61 -12.39
N ASP A 6 -12.77 -2.59 -13.69
CA ASP A 6 -11.80 -2.95 -14.70
C ASP A 6 -10.51 -2.13 -14.54
N CYS A 7 -9.37 -2.83 -14.63
CA CYS A 7 -8.03 -2.28 -14.46
C CYS A 7 -7.73 -1.57 -13.13
N ALA A 8 -8.44 -1.92 -12.04
CA ALA A 8 -8.11 -1.43 -10.71
C ALA A 8 -6.81 -2.01 -10.11
N GLY A 9 -6.30 -3.12 -10.65
CA GLY A 9 -5.06 -3.76 -10.18
C GLY A 9 -3.80 -3.04 -10.66
N THR A 10 -2.68 -3.20 -9.95
CA THR A 10 -1.41 -2.53 -10.30
C THR A 10 -0.17 -3.34 -9.92
N ASP A 11 0.86 -3.26 -10.77
CA ASP A 11 2.22 -3.76 -10.50
C ASP A 11 3.15 -2.68 -9.93
N ALA A 12 2.64 -1.48 -9.65
CA ALA A 12 3.41 -0.37 -9.11
C ALA A 12 3.96 -0.69 -7.71
N ASN A 13 5.06 -0.02 -7.35
CA ASN A 13 5.49 -0.06 -5.97
C ASN A 13 4.57 0.86 -5.17
N VAL A 14 3.88 0.28 -4.19
CA VAL A 14 3.05 1.02 -3.23
C VAL A 14 3.83 1.24 -1.94
N PHE A 15 3.66 2.42 -1.36
CA PHE A 15 4.32 2.87 -0.15
C PHE A 15 3.28 3.40 0.83
N ILE A 16 3.62 3.33 2.11
CA ILE A 16 2.84 3.85 3.22
C ILE A 16 3.72 4.72 4.12
N ASN A 17 3.17 5.82 4.63
CA ASN A 17 3.71 6.56 5.76
C ASN A 17 2.59 6.76 6.80
N ILE A 18 2.84 6.34 8.03
CA ILE A 18 1.89 6.41 9.14
C ILE A 18 2.38 7.48 10.12
N MET A 19 1.55 8.47 10.41
CA MET A 19 1.88 9.61 11.27
C MET A 19 0.99 9.60 12.52
N GLY A 20 1.60 9.81 13.68
CA GLY A 20 0.92 9.91 14.97
C GLY A 20 1.47 11.05 15.84
N SER A 21 0.95 11.15 17.07
CA SER A 21 1.27 12.24 17.99
C SER A 21 2.73 12.28 18.44
N LYS A 22 3.48 11.17 18.33
CA LYS A 22 4.90 11.07 18.72
C LYS A 22 5.88 11.05 17.54
N GLY A 23 5.40 10.97 16.30
CA GLY A 23 6.25 10.90 15.12
C GLY A 23 5.61 10.17 13.94
N GLU A 24 6.42 9.77 12.98
CA GLU A 24 5.98 9.04 11.79
C GLU A 24 6.89 7.86 11.46
N THR A 25 6.37 6.89 10.70
CA THR A 25 7.14 5.72 10.26
C THR A 25 8.10 6.02 9.12
N GLY A 26 7.92 7.16 8.45
CA GLY A 26 8.54 7.43 7.16
C GLY A 26 7.96 6.55 6.06
N ARG A 27 8.57 6.64 4.87
CA ARG A 27 8.09 5.96 3.65
C ARG A 27 8.51 4.50 3.62
N ILE A 28 7.57 3.59 3.93
CA ILE A 28 7.78 2.13 3.91
C ILE A 28 7.17 1.53 2.66
N LYS A 29 7.93 0.69 1.96
CA LYS A 29 7.44 -0.05 0.78
C LYS A 29 6.63 -1.28 1.20
N LEU A 30 5.41 -1.41 0.67
CA LEU A 30 4.56 -2.59 0.87
C LEU A 30 4.97 -3.75 -0.05
N ALA A 31 6.13 -4.35 0.25
CA ALA A 31 6.77 -5.31 -0.67
C ALA A 31 6.23 -6.74 -0.57
N LYS A 32 5.77 -7.16 0.62
CA LYS A 32 5.36 -8.55 0.91
C LYS A 32 4.00 -8.55 1.59
N SER A 33 2.97 -8.99 0.88
CA SER A 33 1.65 -9.27 1.44
C SER A 33 1.68 -10.64 2.13
N GLN A 34 0.93 -10.78 3.22
CA GLN A 34 0.74 -12.05 3.92
C GLN A 34 -0.32 -12.94 3.25
N THR A 35 -1.15 -12.37 2.38
CA THR A 35 -2.29 -13.08 1.77
C THR A 35 -2.01 -13.50 0.34
N PHE A 36 -1.39 -12.63 -0.47
CA PHE A 36 -1.14 -12.90 -1.88
C PHE A 36 0.31 -12.60 -2.29
N LEU A 37 0.89 -13.45 -3.15
CA LEU A 37 2.21 -13.18 -3.73
C LEU A 37 2.16 -12.00 -4.72
N ASN A 38 1.10 -11.97 -5.53
CA ASN A 38 0.77 -10.82 -6.37
C ASN A 38 -0.22 -9.92 -5.62
N LYS A 39 0.21 -8.71 -5.32
CA LYS A 39 -0.40 -7.79 -4.37
C LYS A 39 -1.04 -6.64 -5.15
N PHE A 40 -2.06 -6.02 -4.56
CA PHE A 40 -2.80 -4.93 -5.20
C PHE A 40 -3.51 -5.35 -6.49
N GLU A 41 -3.97 -6.60 -6.56
CA GLU A 41 -4.82 -7.09 -7.64
C GLU A 41 -6.28 -6.68 -7.42
N ARG A 42 -7.02 -6.54 -8.52
CA ARG A 42 -8.45 -6.17 -8.52
C ARG A 42 -9.25 -7.05 -7.56
N GLY A 43 -10.10 -6.43 -6.74
CA GLY A 43 -10.98 -7.14 -5.80
C GLY A 43 -10.26 -7.82 -4.63
N HIS A 44 -8.92 -7.79 -4.57
CA HIS A 44 -8.18 -8.41 -3.50
C HIS A 44 -8.14 -7.56 -2.22
N VAL A 45 -7.99 -8.26 -1.10
CA VAL A 45 -7.64 -7.68 0.20
C VAL A 45 -6.26 -8.19 0.59
N ASP A 46 -5.27 -7.32 0.52
CA ASP A 46 -3.90 -7.60 0.95
C ASP A 46 -3.70 -7.22 2.42
N ILE A 47 -3.04 -8.10 3.18
CA ILE A 47 -2.65 -7.83 4.58
C ILE A 47 -1.13 -7.63 4.63
N PHE A 48 -0.71 -6.51 5.19
CA PHE A 48 0.69 -6.19 5.41
C PHE A 48 0.96 -6.00 6.90
N GLN A 49 2.02 -6.61 7.39
CA GLN A 49 2.52 -6.38 8.74
C GLN A 49 3.79 -5.54 8.66
N LEU A 50 3.81 -4.45 9.41
CA LEU A 50 4.89 -3.49 9.46
C LEU A 50 5.37 -3.39 10.91
N GLU A 51 6.68 -3.26 11.09
CA GLU A 51 7.28 -2.97 12.39
C GLU A 51 7.77 -1.53 12.38
N SER A 52 7.44 -0.78 13.42
CA SER A 52 7.89 0.60 13.59
C SER A 52 8.09 0.92 15.08
N MET A 53 8.68 2.08 15.35
CA MET A 53 8.65 2.68 16.68
C MET A 53 7.22 3.06 17.07
N ASP A 54 7.00 3.31 18.37
CA ASP A 54 5.75 3.87 18.89
C ASP A 54 5.52 5.27 18.31
N ILE A 55 4.49 5.38 17.47
CA ILE A 55 4.07 6.65 16.85
C ILE A 55 3.07 7.42 17.71
N GLY A 56 2.64 6.88 18.85
CA GLY A 56 1.57 7.43 19.67
C GLY A 56 0.19 7.28 19.01
N ASP A 57 -0.67 8.27 19.24
CA ASP A 57 -2.03 8.27 18.71
C ASP A 57 -2.02 8.52 17.20
N LEU A 58 -2.62 7.62 16.43
CA LEU A 58 -2.69 7.70 14.97
C LEU A 58 -3.45 8.96 14.54
N SER A 59 -2.86 9.74 13.63
CA SER A 59 -3.44 10.98 13.13
C SER A 59 -3.66 10.97 11.61
N ARG A 60 -2.75 10.36 10.84
CA ARG A 60 -2.79 10.34 9.39
C ARG A 60 -2.11 9.09 8.83
N VAL A 61 -2.65 8.57 7.73
CA VAL A 61 -2.01 7.56 6.89
C VAL A 61 -1.90 8.13 5.48
N ILE A 62 -0.72 8.03 4.88
CA ILE A 62 -0.44 8.43 3.50
C ILE A 62 -0.11 7.16 2.72
N ILE A 63 -0.79 6.96 1.58
CA ILE A 63 -0.53 5.88 0.63
C ILE A 63 -0.09 6.51 -0.69
N GLU A 64 1.01 6.02 -1.24
CA GLU A 64 1.60 6.53 -2.48
C GLU A 64 1.99 5.37 -3.40
N HIS A 65 2.07 5.62 -4.70
CA HIS A 65 2.67 4.70 -5.67
C HIS A 65 3.63 5.43 -6.61
N ASP A 66 4.58 4.70 -7.19
CA ASP A 66 5.60 5.27 -8.07
C ASP A 66 5.26 5.23 -9.57
N ASN A 67 4.02 4.88 -9.91
CA ASN A 67 3.53 4.72 -11.30
C ASN A 67 4.37 3.74 -12.14
N ARG A 68 5.18 2.88 -11.53
CA ARG A 68 5.88 1.81 -12.25
C ARG A 68 4.93 0.66 -12.54
N GLY A 69 5.30 -0.18 -13.51
CA GLY A 69 4.44 -1.23 -14.02
C GLY A 69 3.71 -0.79 -15.29
N ILE A 70 3.32 -1.76 -16.10
CA ILE A 70 2.42 -1.51 -17.22
C ILE A 70 1.06 -1.31 -16.55
N GLY A 71 0.68 -0.06 -16.24
CA GLY A 71 -0.75 0.23 -16.13
C GLY A 71 -1.37 -0.36 -17.38
N ARG A 72 -2.31 -1.32 -17.25
CA ARG A 72 -2.85 -2.07 -18.39
C ARG A 72 -3.43 -1.05 -19.38
N GLN A 73 -2.59 -0.59 -20.32
CA GLN A 73 -2.98 0.31 -21.39
C GLN A 73 -3.93 -0.50 -22.26
N GLY A 74 -5.22 -0.22 -22.12
CA GLY A 74 -6.31 -1.07 -22.57
C GLY A 74 -7.52 -0.99 -21.64
N CYS A 75 -7.31 -0.55 -20.40
CA CYS A 75 -8.09 0.53 -19.83
C CYS A 75 -7.21 1.81 -19.83
#